data_AF-A0A957HGS4-F1
#
_entry.id   AF-A0A957HGS4-F1
#
_cell.length_a   1.000
_cell.length_b   1.000
_cell.length_c   1.000
_cell.angle_alpha   90.00
_cell.angle_beta   90.00
_cell.angle_gamma   90.00
#
_symmetry.space_group_name_H-M   'P 1'
#
loop_
_entity.id
_entity.type
_entity.pdbx_description
1 polymer ?
#
loop_
_entity_poly.entity_id
_entity_poly.type
_entity_poly.pdbx_seq_one_letter_code
_entity_poly.pdbx_strand_id
1 'polypeptide(L)'
;MAHESFENSATAEFMNSHFINIKVDREERPDLDAIYMQAVVAMTGQGGWPMTVFLTPEGRPFYGGTYFPPAPRYGMPSFIQLMQGIVNAWETKRSEIIQSSGDITKHLQRTAVLTGQEDVLSPSMFGKATEALAKDFDHERGGFGGAPKFPPSMTLEYLLQSFVLHKDSRALHMAETTLKMMAYGGMYDQIGGGFARYSTDVNWLVPHFEK
;
A
#
# COMPACT_ATOMS: atom_id res chain seq x y z
N MET A 1 -7.15 -14.29 -2.90
CA MET A 1 -8.00 -13.60 -3.90
C MET A 1 -7.44 -13.61 -5.32
N ALA A 2 -6.13 -13.38 -5.53
CA ALA A 2 -5.54 -13.30 -6.88
C ALA A 2 -5.86 -14.54 -7.74
N HIS A 3 -5.42 -15.73 -7.33
CA HIS A 3 -5.64 -16.96 -8.12
C HIS A 3 -7.09 -17.46 -8.10
N GLU A 4 -7.80 -17.28 -6.98
CA GLU A 4 -9.13 -17.88 -6.82
C GLU A 4 -10.27 -17.04 -7.42
N SER A 5 -10.08 -15.72 -7.52
CA SER A 5 -11.12 -14.78 -7.97
C SER A 5 -10.69 -13.99 -9.20
N PHE A 6 -9.53 -13.32 -9.19
CA PHE A 6 -9.16 -12.39 -10.26
C PHE A 6 -8.69 -13.08 -11.54
N GLU A 7 -8.15 -14.30 -11.44
CA GLU A 7 -7.78 -15.12 -12.60
C GLU A 7 -8.95 -15.90 -13.21
N ASN A 8 -10.11 -15.92 -12.55
CA ASN A 8 -11.30 -16.55 -13.08
C ASN A 8 -11.89 -15.70 -14.22
N SER A 9 -11.99 -16.27 -15.42
CA SER A 9 -12.45 -15.55 -16.62
C SER A 9 -13.86 -14.95 -16.48
N ALA A 10 -14.80 -15.65 -15.82
CA ALA A 10 -16.15 -15.14 -15.64
C ALA A 10 -16.20 -13.97 -14.64
N THR A 11 -15.42 -14.04 -13.56
CA THR A 11 -15.24 -12.90 -12.63
C THR A 11 -14.61 -11.72 -13.35
N ALA A 12 -13.57 -11.94 -14.14
CA ALA A 12 -12.87 -10.89 -14.89
C ALA A 12 -13.79 -10.23 -15.94
N GLU A 13 -14.60 -11.01 -16.66
CA GLU A 13 -15.58 -10.49 -17.63
C GLU A 13 -16.63 -9.60 -16.96
N PHE A 14 -17.15 -10.03 -15.80
CA PHE A 14 -18.06 -9.20 -15.01
C PHE A 14 -17.38 -7.92 -14.53
N MET A 15 -16.17 -8.03 -13.99
CA MET A 15 -15.38 -6.88 -13.53
C MET A 15 -15.16 -5.86 -14.64
N ASN A 16 -14.80 -6.31 -15.85
CA ASN A 16 -14.51 -5.44 -16.99
C ASN A 16 -15.78 -4.80 -17.57
N SER A 17 -16.94 -5.45 -17.44
CA SER A 17 -18.21 -4.93 -17.94
C SER A 17 -18.81 -3.85 -17.05
N HIS A 18 -18.48 -3.87 -15.75
CA HIS A 18 -19.18 -3.04 -14.75
C HIS A 18 -18.28 -2.09 -13.96
N PHE A 19 -16.96 -2.29 -13.95
CA PHE A 19 -16.04 -1.51 -13.13
C PHE A 19 -14.81 -1.05 -13.90
N ILE A 20 -14.23 0.07 -13.47
CA ILE A 20 -12.86 0.44 -13.81
C ILE A 20 -11.95 -0.19 -12.75
N ASN A 21 -11.26 -1.26 -13.14
CA ASN A 21 -10.42 -2.03 -12.23
C ASN A 21 -9.04 -1.38 -12.08
N ILE A 22 -8.69 -0.98 -10.87
CA ILE A 22 -7.40 -0.37 -10.54
C ILE A 22 -6.65 -1.29 -9.57
N LYS A 23 -5.48 -1.77 -9.98
CA LYS A 23 -4.56 -2.50 -9.10
C LYS A 23 -3.56 -1.52 -8.53
N VAL A 24 -3.49 -1.46 -7.20
CA VAL A 24 -2.52 -0.62 -6.49
C VAL A 24 -1.53 -1.53 -5.76
N ASP A 25 -0.25 -1.18 -5.84
CA ASP A 25 0.78 -1.72 -4.97
C ASP A 25 0.94 -0.82 -3.74
N ARG A 26 0.77 -1.40 -2.55
CA ARG A 26 0.90 -0.67 -1.29
C ARG A 26 2.34 -0.24 -1.01
N GLU A 27 3.33 -0.95 -1.55
CA GLU A 27 4.75 -0.65 -1.34
C GLU A 27 5.18 0.57 -2.15
N GLU A 28 4.53 0.81 -3.29
CA GLU A 28 4.76 2.00 -4.14
C GLU A 28 3.81 3.17 -3.81
N ARG A 29 2.59 2.88 -3.33
CA ARG A 29 1.58 3.87 -2.94
C ARG A 29 1.07 3.68 -1.51
N PRO A 30 1.97 3.77 -0.50
CA PRO A 30 1.59 3.63 0.91
C PRO A 30 0.64 4.75 1.36
N ASP A 31 0.65 5.90 0.67
CA ASP A 31 -0.28 7.01 0.87
C ASP A 31 -1.73 6.60 0.55
N LEU A 32 -1.96 5.95 -0.61
CA LEU A 32 -3.28 5.47 -1.00
C LEU A 32 -3.73 4.31 -0.11
N ASP A 33 -2.81 3.39 0.20
CA ASP A 33 -3.07 2.28 1.10
C ASP A 33 -3.56 2.78 2.46
N ALA A 34 -2.87 3.76 3.06
CA ALA A 34 -3.26 4.34 4.34
C ALA A 34 -4.66 4.99 4.29
N ILE A 35 -4.94 5.81 3.27
CA ILE A 35 -6.24 6.47 3.10
C ILE A 35 -7.37 5.44 3.00
N TYR A 36 -7.21 4.42 2.15
CA TYR A 36 -8.24 3.43 1.91
C TYR A 36 -8.36 2.40 3.04
N MET A 37 -7.27 2.07 3.73
CA MET A 37 -7.29 1.26 4.94
C MET A 37 -8.09 1.94 6.05
N GLN A 38 -7.89 3.24 6.26
CA GLN A 38 -8.70 4.00 7.22
C GLN A 38 -10.18 4.00 6.83
N ALA A 39 -10.50 4.11 5.53
CA ALA A 39 -11.88 4.02 5.07
C ALA A 39 -12.49 2.63 5.37
N VAL A 40 -11.77 1.54 5.10
CA VAL A 40 -12.22 0.16 5.37
C VAL A 40 -12.43 -0.06 6.87
N VAL A 41 -11.49 0.40 7.71
CA VAL A 41 -11.63 0.32 9.17
C VAL A 41 -12.83 1.14 9.65
N ALA A 42 -13.05 2.34 9.11
CA ALA A 42 -14.21 3.16 9.47
C ALA A 42 -15.55 2.50 9.09
N MET A 43 -15.58 1.76 7.98
CA MET A 43 -16.78 1.05 7.50
C MET A 43 -17.03 -0.29 8.20
N THR A 44 -15.98 -1.03 8.52
CA THR A 44 -16.10 -2.45 8.94
C THR A 44 -15.59 -2.72 10.35
N GLY A 45 -14.90 -1.76 10.98
CA GLY A 45 -14.25 -1.92 12.28
C GLY A 45 -12.94 -2.71 12.24
N GLN A 46 -12.56 -3.28 11.10
CA GLN A 46 -11.35 -4.08 10.92
C GLN A 46 -10.64 -3.70 9.62
N GLY A 47 -9.36 -4.05 9.51
CA GLY A 47 -8.53 -3.76 8.34
C GLY A 47 -7.58 -4.89 8.04
N GLY A 48 -7.01 -4.91 6.83
CA GLY A 48 -6.04 -5.91 6.42
C GLY A 48 -5.95 -6.05 4.90
N TRP A 49 -5.08 -6.96 4.47
CA TRP A 49 -4.86 -7.28 3.06
C TRP A 49 -5.21 -8.75 2.77
N PRO A 50 -5.62 -9.10 1.53
CA PRO A 50 -5.87 -8.21 0.40
C PRO A 50 -7.00 -7.23 0.71
N MET A 51 -6.92 -6.01 0.19
CA MET A 51 -7.91 -4.96 0.42
C MET A 51 -8.61 -4.65 -0.91
N THR A 52 -9.94 -4.67 -0.90
CA THR A 52 -10.77 -4.29 -2.05
C THR A 52 -11.72 -3.17 -1.63
N VAL A 53 -11.69 -2.06 -2.37
CA VAL A 53 -12.47 -0.85 -2.07
C VAL A 53 -13.21 -0.41 -3.32
N PHE A 54 -14.50 -0.11 -3.18
CA PHE A 54 -15.35 0.42 -4.24
C PHE A 54 -15.50 1.92 -4.04
N LEU A 55 -15.20 2.64 -5.12
CA LEU A 55 -15.09 4.10 -5.14
C LEU A 55 -16.12 4.70 -6.10
N THR A 56 -16.60 5.90 -5.81
CA THR A 56 -17.31 6.72 -6.80
C THR A 56 -16.33 7.16 -7.91
N PRO A 57 -16.81 7.66 -9.06
CA PRO A 57 -15.93 8.19 -10.12
C PRO A 57 -14.98 9.30 -9.66
N GLU A 58 -15.32 10.02 -8.59
CA GLU A 58 -14.51 11.06 -7.96
C GLU A 58 -13.48 10.49 -6.96
N GLY A 59 -13.34 9.17 -6.85
CA GLY A 59 -12.38 8.48 -5.99
C GLY A 59 -12.81 8.36 -4.52
N ARG A 60 -14.08 8.64 -4.19
CA ARG A 60 -14.57 8.57 -2.80
C ARG A 60 -14.98 7.15 -2.41
N PRO A 61 -14.48 6.59 -1.30
CA PRO A 61 -14.85 5.24 -0.88
C PRO A 61 -16.28 5.22 -0.34
N PHE A 62 -17.03 4.19 -0.74
CA PHE A 62 -18.39 3.95 -0.24
C PHE A 62 -18.62 2.51 0.23
N TYR A 63 -17.76 1.58 -0.16
CA TYR A 63 -17.75 0.22 0.35
C TYR A 63 -16.32 -0.33 0.30
N GLY A 64 -15.97 -1.22 1.23
CA GLY A 64 -14.70 -1.92 1.16
C GLY A 64 -14.62 -3.04 2.18
N GLY A 65 -13.64 -3.90 1.98
CA GLY A 65 -13.36 -5.02 2.86
C GLY A 65 -12.04 -5.67 2.53
N THR A 66 -11.72 -6.72 3.27
CA THR A 66 -10.48 -7.46 3.11
C THR A 66 -10.66 -8.60 2.12
N TYR A 67 -10.89 -9.81 2.63
CA TYR A 67 -11.03 -11.01 1.82
C TYR A 67 -12.49 -11.28 1.44
N PHE A 68 -12.72 -11.56 0.15
CA PHE A 68 -14.00 -12.03 -0.37
C PHE A 68 -13.83 -13.40 -1.06
N PRO A 69 -14.59 -14.43 -0.64
CA PRO A 69 -14.41 -15.78 -1.19
C PRO A 69 -14.96 -15.91 -2.62
N PRO A 70 -14.46 -16.85 -3.43
CA PRO A 70 -14.98 -17.09 -4.78
C PRO A 70 -16.39 -17.74 -4.77
N ALA A 71 -16.75 -18.40 -3.68
CA ALA A 71 -18.07 -18.99 -3.44
C ALA A 71 -18.59 -18.61 -2.04
N PRO A 72 -19.92 -18.57 -1.82
CA PRO A 72 -20.47 -18.17 -0.53
C PRO A 72 -20.04 -19.14 0.57
N ARG A 73 -19.53 -18.61 1.70
CA ARG A 73 -19.06 -19.45 2.81
C ARG A 73 -19.14 -18.68 4.13
N TYR A 74 -19.47 -19.38 5.21
CA TYR A 74 -19.54 -18.81 6.57
C TYR A 74 -20.40 -17.54 6.67
N GLY A 75 -21.51 -17.48 5.93
CA GLY A 75 -22.40 -16.32 5.90
C GLY A 75 -21.87 -15.13 5.08
N MET A 76 -20.71 -15.25 4.43
CA MET A 76 -20.20 -14.24 3.51
C MET A 76 -20.66 -14.52 2.08
N PRO A 77 -21.10 -13.50 1.33
CA PRO A 77 -21.38 -13.64 -0.10
C PRO A 77 -20.10 -13.94 -0.87
N SER A 78 -20.23 -14.54 -2.05
CA SER A 78 -19.09 -14.62 -2.96
C SER A 78 -18.71 -13.24 -3.51
N PHE A 79 -17.50 -13.12 -4.03
CA PHE A 79 -17.05 -11.87 -4.65
C PHE A 79 -17.95 -11.42 -5.81
N ILE A 80 -18.43 -12.35 -6.65
CA ILE A 80 -19.41 -12.02 -7.70
C ILE A 80 -20.74 -11.53 -7.12
N GLN A 81 -21.28 -12.20 -6.11
CA GLN A 81 -22.54 -11.77 -5.49
C GLN A 81 -22.42 -10.38 -4.85
N LEU A 82 -21.28 -10.10 -4.22
CA LEU A 82 -20.96 -8.77 -3.73
C LEU A 82 -20.98 -7.75 -4.86
N MET A 83 -20.22 -8.00 -5.94
CA MET A 83 -20.15 -7.07 -7.07
C MET A 83 -21.51 -6.83 -7.72
N GLN A 84 -22.35 -7.87 -7.89
CA GLN A 84 -23.72 -7.73 -8.36
C GLN A 84 -24.56 -6.83 -7.45
N GLY A 85 -24.41 -6.99 -6.13
CA GLY A 85 -25.03 -6.12 -5.14
C GLY A 85 -24.58 -4.66 -5.27
N ILE A 86 -23.28 -4.43 -5.49
CA ILE A 86 -22.72 -3.08 -5.70
C ILE A 86 -23.27 -2.45 -6.97
N VAL A 87 -23.30 -3.17 -8.10
CA VAL A 87 -23.86 -2.66 -9.37
C VAL A 87 -25.32 -2.27 -9.20
N ASN A 88 -26.15 -3.16 -8.64
CA ASN A 88 -27.56 -2.88 -8.41
C ASN A 88 -27.75 -1.67 -7.46
N ALA A 89 -26.96 -1.57 -6.39
CA ALA A 89 -27.03 -0.43 -5.49
C ALA A 89 -26.63 0.88 -6.18
N TRP A 90 -25.63 0.84 -7.07
CA TRP A 90 -25.23 1.99 -7.87
C TRP A 90 -26.32 2.46 -8.84
N GLU A 91 -27.04 1.53 -9.46
CA GLU A 91 -28.12 1.84 -10.40
C GLU A 91 -29.39 2.33 -9.69
N THR A 92 -29.76 1.70 -8.57
CA THR A 92 -31.06 1.92 -7.91
C THR A 92 -31.00 2.93 -6.76
N LYS A 93 -29.84 3.10 -6.11
CA LYS A 93 -29.66 3.89 -4.89
C LYS A 93 -28.46 4.84 -4.96
N ARG A 94 -28.16 5.34 -6.15
CA ARG A 94 -26.97 6.18 -6.41
C ARG A 94 -26.85 7.35 -5.45
N SER A 95 -27.93 8.06 -5.17
CA SER A 95 -27.93 9.22 -4.27
C SER A 95 -27.50 8.86 -2.85
N GLU A 96 -27.94 7.72 -2.34
CA GLU A 96 -27.55 7.21 -1.01
C GLU A 96 -26.05 6.89 -0.97
N ILE A 97 -25.52 6.28 -2.04
CA ILE A 97 -24.09 6.00 -2.17
C ILE A 97 -23.26 7.28 -2.18
N ILE A 98 -23.65 8.28 -2.99
CA ILE A 98 -22.94 9.55 -3.05
C ILE A 98 -22.95 10.24 -1.68
N GLN A 99 -24.09 10.22 -0.97
CA GLN A 99 -24.20 10.77 0.37
C GLN A 99 -23.29 10.05 1.37
N SER A 100 -23.38 8.72 1.44
CA SER A 100 -22.56 7.89 2.33
C SER A 100 -21.06 8.07 2.08
N SER A 101 -20.64 8.11 0.81
CA SER A 101 -19.26 8.38 0.43
C SER A 101 -18.76 9.75 0.92
N GLY A 102 -19.64 10.75 0.91
CA GLY A 102 -19.35 12.09 1.42
C GLY A 102 -19.17 12.10 2.94
N ASP A 103 -19.97 11.33 3.67
CA ASP A 103 -19.86 11.26 5.14
C ASP A 103 -18.61 10.50 5.59
N ILE A 104 -18.25 9.41 4.89
CA ILE A 104 -16.97 8.70 5.09
C ILE A 104 -15.80 9.65 4.82
N THR A 105 -15.82 10.37 3.69
CA THR A 105 -14.76 11.32 3.33
C THR A 105 -14.58 12.40 4.39
N LYS A 106 -15.68 12.99 4.90
CA LYS A 106 -15.62 13.99 5.97
C LYS A 106 -15.06 13.42 7.26
N HIS A 107 -15.40 12.17 7.60
CA HIS A 107 -14.86 11.52 8.79
C HIS A 107 -13.33 11.35 8.67
N LEU A 108 -12.85 10.87 7.52
CA LEU A 108 -11.42 10.73 7.26
C LEU A 108 -10.68 12.07 7.31
N GLN A 109 -11.24 13.12 6.71
CA GLN A 109 -10.66 14.47 6.75
C GLN A 109 -10.54 15.01 8.18
N ARG A 110 -11.56 14.79 9.04
CA ARG A 110 -11.49 15.22 10.44
C ARG A 110 -10.37 14.49 11.19
N THR A 111 -10.20 13.19 10.98
CA THR A 111 -9.12 12.41 11.58
C THR A 111 -7.75 12.88 11.09
N ALA A 112 -7.61 13.20 9.80
CA ALA A 112 -6.38 13.76 9.23
C ALA A 112 -6.03 15.13 9.84
N VAL A 113 -7.01 16.04 9.95
CA VAL A 113 -6.82 17.37 10.56
C VAL A 113 -6.45 17.27 12.04
N LEU A 114 -6.98 16.28 12.77
CA LEU A 114 -6.61 16.03 14.17
C LEU A 114 -5.20 15.46 14.34
N THR A 115 -4.61 14.88 13.28
CA THR A 115 -3.30 14.20 13.32
C THR A 115 -2.16 15.00 12.70
N GLY A 116 -2.41 16.10 11.99
CA GLY A 116 -1.35 16.96 11.48
C GLY A 116 -1.86 18.30 10.95
N GLN A 117 -1.21 19.39 11.38
CA GLN A 117 -1.39 20.74 10.82
C GLN A 117 -1.08 20.74 9.32
N GLU A 118 -1.69 21.66 8.57
CA GLU A 118 -1.30 22.05 7.22
C GLU A 118 0.11 22.67 7.23
N ASP A 119 1.15 21.90 7.55
CA ASP A 119 2.52 22.35 7.42
C ASP A 119 2.87 22.39 5.93
N VAL A 120 2.91 23.61 5.40
CA VAL A 120 3.41 23.89 4.05
C VAL A 120 4.79 23.25 3.91
N LEU A 121 4.99 22.48 2.83
CA LEU A 121 6.27 21.86 2.52
C LEU A 121 7.39 22.91 2.57
N SER A 122 8.35 22.74 3.49
CA SER A 122 9.48 23.65 3.66
C SER A 122 10.80 22.91 3.44
N PRO A 123 11.83 23.56 2.87
CA PRO A 123 13.13 22.93 2.65
C PRO A 123 13.75 22.34 3.93
N SER A 124 13.44 22.92 5.10
CA SER A 124 13.92 22.45 6.39
C SER A 124 13.43 21.04 6.76
N MET A 125 12.30 20.60 6.18
CA MET A 125 11.74 19.27 6.44
C MET A 125 12.57 18.14 5.84
N PHE A 126 13.24 18.36 4.71
CA PHE A 126 14.15 17.36 4.13
C PHE A 126 15.35 17.09 5.05
N GLY A 127 15.93 18.13 5.64
CA GLY A 127 17.00 17.96 6.65
C GLY A 127 16.54 17.11 7.84
N LYS A 128 15.35 17.41 8.38
CA LYS A 128 14.74 16.66 9.48
C LYS A 128 14.41 15.21 9.10
N ALA A 129 13.89 14.98 7.89
CA ALA A 129 13.61 13.64 7.38
C ALA A 129 14.88 12.81 7.27
N THR A 130 15.97 13.37 6.73
CA THR A 130 17.28 12.69 6.68
C THR A 130 17.80 12.38 8.08
N GLU A 131 17.63 13.28 9.04
CA GLU A 131 18.03 13.04 10.44
C GLU A 131 17.20 11.93 11.10
N ALA A 132 15.89 11.89 10.84
CA ALA A 132 15.02 10.82 11.33
C ALA A 132 15.44 9.47 10.74
N LEU A 133 15.70 9.41 9.43
CA LEU A 133 16.19 8.20 8.76
C LEU A 133 17.54 7.76 9.33
N ALA A 134 18.46 8.69 9.60
CA ALA A 134 19.76 8.37 10.19
C ALA A 134 19.65 7.78 11.60
N LYS A 135 18.60 8.12 12.37
CA LYS A 135 18.36 7.54 13.70
C LYS A 135 17.81 6.12 13.63
N ASP A 136 17.06 5.79 12.59
CA ASP A 136 16.46 4.47 12.37
C ASP A 136 17.33 3.53 11.53
N PHE A 137 18.40 4.06 10.92
CA PHE A 137 19.27 3.31 10.02
C PHE A 137 20.09 2.23 10.74
N ASP A 138 20.05 1.00 10.23
CA ASP A 138 20.92 -0.08 10.68
C ASP A 138 22.29 0.05 9.99
N HIS A 139 23.28 0.56 10.73
CA HIS A 139 24.64 0.76 10.21
C HIS A 139 25.38 -0.54 9.88
N GLU A 140 25.01 -1.67 10.48
CA GLU A 140 25.66 -2.96 10.25
C GLU A 140 25.05 -3.70 9.05
N ARG A 141 23.72 -3.66 8.94
CA ARG A 141 22.95 -4.47 7.97
C ARG A 141 22.32 -3.65 6.84
N GLY A 142 22.44 -2.33 6.89
CA GLY A 142 21.71 -1.42 6.00
C GLY A 142 20.19 -1.51 6.17
N GLY A 143 19.44 -0.62 5.52
CA GLY A 143 17.99 -0.54 5.66
C GLY A 143 17.52 0.10 6.96
N PHE A 144 16.22 -0.05 7.21
CA PHE A 144 15.47 0.66 8.24
C PHE A 144 14.53 -0.33 8.93
N GLY A 145 14.39 -0.21 10.25
CA GLY A 145 13.56 -1.11 11.06
C GLY A 145 14.07 -2.57 11.18
N GLY A 146 13.17 -3.45 11.65
CA GLY A 146 13.45 -4.87 11.94
C GLY A 146 12.93 -5.84 10.87
N ALA A 147 12.87 -7.13 11.21
CA ALA A 147 12.31 -8.17 10.36
C ALA A 147 10.76 -8.20 10.42
N PRO A 148 10.07 -8.54 9.32
CA PRO A 148 10.59 -8.74 7.97
C PRO A 148 11.05 -7.42 7.32
N LYS A 149 12.12 -7.45 6.51
CA LYS A 149 12.69 -6.28 5.84
C LYS A 149 12.27 -6.19 4.38
N PHE A 150 11.67 -5.08 4.02
CA PHE A 150 11.28 -4.76 2.64
C PHE A 150 12.32 -3.82 1.99
N PRO A 151 12.60 -3.95 0.68
CA PRO A 151 13.32 -2.95 -0.09
C PRO A 151 12.71 -1.55 0.12
N PRO A 152 13.44 -0.59 0.73
CA PRO A 152 12.87 0.71 1.04
C PRO A 152 13.04 1.66 -0.16
N SER A 153 12.51 1.29 -1.33
CA SER A 153 12.81 1.93 -2.62
C SER A 153 12.57 3.44 -2.63
N MET A 154 11.42 3.91 -2.13
CA MET A 154 11.12 5.35 -2.04
C MET A 154 12.10 6.10 -1.12
N THR A 155 12.47 5.47 0.00
CA THR A 155 13.46 6.02 0.94
C THR A 155 14.84 6.12 0.28
N LEU A 156 15.26 5.08 -0.45
CA LEU A 156 16.53 5.07 -1.16
C LEU A 156 16.56 6.13 -2.26
N GLU A 157 15.48 6.29 -3.02
CA GLU A 157 15.35 7.35 -4.02
C GLU A 157 15.50 8.73 -3.37
N TYR A 158 14.77 8.99 -2.27
CA TYR A 158 14.89 10.22 -1.51
C TYR A 158 16.33 10.49 -1.04
N LEU A 159 17.01 9.48 -0.49
CA LEU A 159 18.38 9.63 0.01
C LEU A 159 19.37 9.94 -1.12
N LEU A 160 19.23 9.30 -2.27
CA LEU A 160 20.03 9.57 -3.46
C LEU A 160 19.77 10.99 -4.00
N GLN A 161 18.51 11.42 -4.07
CA GLN A 161 18.15 12.79 -4.47
C GLN A 161 18.72 13.82 -3.48
N SER A 162 18.64 13.54 -2.18
CA SER A 162 19.20 14.39 -1.12
C SER A 162 20.71 14.60 -1.31
N PHE A 163 21.46 13.53 -1.64
CA PHE A 163 22.88 13.65 -1.98
C PHE A 163 23.11 14.46 -3.25
N VAL A 164 22.37 14.22 -4.33
CA VAL A 164 22.55 14.95 -5.59
C VAL A 164 22.35 16.46 -5.40
N LEU A 165 21.28 16.84 -4.70
CA LEU A 165 20.85 18.23 -4.53
C LEU A 165 21.63 18.98 -3.43
N HIS A 166 21.90 18.33 -2.29
CA HIS A 166 22.44 19.00 -1.10
C HIS A 166 23.84 18.52 -0.71
N LYS A 167 24.40 17.53 -1.42
CA LYS A 167 25.71 16.90 -1.11
C LYS A 167 25.77 16.31 0.29
N ASP A 168 24.65 15.80 0.83
CA ASP A 168 24.63 15.12 2.12
C ASP A 168 25.25 13.72 2.00
N SER A 169 26.54 13.60 2.37
CA SER A 169 27.26 12.32 2.34
C SER A 169 26.67 11.26 3.27
N ARG A 170 25.92 11.64 4.31
CA ARG A 170 25.25 10.68 5.20
C ARG A 170 24.11 9.99 4.47
N ALA A 171 23.36 10.76 3.68
CA ALA A 171 22.28 10.22 2.87
C ALA A 171 22.80 9.19 1.84
N LEU A 172 23.90 9.53 1.16
CA LEU A 172 24.57 8.59 0.25
C LEU A 172 25.04 7.33 0.98
N HIS A 173 25.69 7.48 2.14
CA HIS A 173 26.17 6.35 2.92
C HIS A 173 25.04 5.37 3.31
N MET A 174 23.90 5.89 3.77
CA MET A 174 22.72 5.07 4.09
C MET A 174 22.19 4.34 2.85
N ALA A 175 22.07 5.03 1.71
CA ALA A 175 21.59 4.45 0.47
C ALA A 175 22.52 3.35 -0.05
N GLU A 176 23.82 3.62 -0.17
CA GLU A 176 24.80 2.66 -0.67
C GLU A 176 24.92 1.43 0.22
N THR A 177 24.94 1.62 1.54
CA THR A 177 25.07 0.51 2.47
C THR A 177 23.84 -0.40 2.39
N THR A 178 22.64 0.19 2.35
CA THR A 178 21.39 -0.57 2.16
C THR A 178 21.42 -1.36 0.85
N LEU A 179 21.74 -0.70 -0.27
CA LEU A 179 21.81 -1.34 -1.59
C LEU A 179 22.86 -2.47 -1.63
N LYS A 180 24.05 -2.26 -1.06
CA LYS A 180 25.10 -3.27 -0.97
C LYS A 180 24.64 -4.48 -0.16
N MET A 181 24.03 -4.26 1.01
CA MET A 181 23.57 -5.36 1.87
C MET A 181 22.40 -6.12 1.25
N MET A 182 21.49 -5.45 0.56
CA MET A 182 20.44 -6.10 -0.22
C MET A 182 21.02 -6.95 -1.36
N ALA A 183 21.99 -6.41 -2.11
CA ALA A 183 22.60 -7.09 -3.26
C ALA A 183 23.51 -8.27 -2.87
N TYR A 184 24.15 -8.20 -1.71
CA TYR A 184 24.97 -9.29 -1.16
C TYR A 184 24.19 -10.29 -0.32
N GLY A 185 22.95 -9.97 0.05
CA GLY A 185 22.04 -10.85 0.75
C GLY A 185 21.40 -11.91 -0.16
N GLY A 186 20.70 -12.85 0.45
CA GLY A 186 19.93 -13.88 -0.26
C GLY A 186 18.61 -13.38 -0.84
N MET A 187 18.23 -12.12 -0.57
CA MET A 187 17.10 -11.49 -1.23
C MET A 187 17.35 -11.17 -2.71
N TYR A 188 18.61 -11.05 -3.15
CA TYR A 188 18.93 -10.90 -4.56
C TYR A 188 19.13 -12.27 -5.20
N ASP A 189 18.40 -12.53 -6.28
CA ASP A 189 18.51 -13.76 -7.05
C ASP A 189 19.80 -13.74 -7.88
N GLN A 190 20.87 -14.35 -7.35
CA GLN A 190 22.19 -14.36 -7.98
C GLN A 190 22.23 -15.14 -9.31
N ILE A 191 21.19 -15.95 -9.61
CA ILE A 191 21.12 -16.76 -10.83
C ILE A 191 20.25 -16.07 -11.88
N GLY A 192 19.01 -15.73 -11.51
CA GLY A 192 18.02 -15.13 -12.41
C GLY A 192 18.07 -13.60 -12.47
N GLY A 193 18.75 -12.95 -11.53
CA GLY A 193 18.69 -11.51 -11.32
C GLY A 193 17.38 -11.05 -10.65
N GLY A 194 17.42 -9.83 -10.14
CA GLY A 194 16.27 -9.21 -9.46
C GLY A 194 16.22 -9.48 -7.96
N PHE A 195 15.31 -8.79 -7.28
CA PHE A 195 15.14 -8.88 -5.83
C PHE A 195 13.82 -9.58 -5.49
N ALA A 196 13.86 -10.45 -4.49
CA ALA A 196 12.65 -10.95 -3.83
C ALA A 196 11.93 -9.79 -3.13
N ARG A 197 10.61 -9.95 -2.96
CA ARG A 197 9.74 -8.92 -2.39
C ARG A 197 10.22 -8.41 -1.03
N TYR A 198 10.62 -9.32 -0.15
CA TYR A 198 11.16 -8.97 1.16
C TYR A 198 12.04 -10.09 1.72
N SER A 199 12.86 -9.75 2.71
CA SER A 199 13.60 -10.69 3.54
C SER A 199 12.82 -10.99 4.82
N THR A 200 12.71 -12.26 5.19
CA THR A 200 12.06 -12.67 6.44
C THR A 200 12.94 -12.40 7.67
N ASP A 201 14.25 -12.17 7.48
CA ASP A 201 15.20 -11.84 8.53
C ASP A 201 15.83 -10.44 8.37
N VAL A 202 16.52 -9.97 9.42
CA VAL A 202 17.11 -8.63 9.50
C VAL A 202 18.36 -8.42 8.64
N ASN A 203 19.01 -9.48 8.19
CA ASN A 203 20.29 -9.46 7.48
C ASN A 203 20.14 -9.55 5.96
N TRP A 204 18.91 -9.53 5.43
CA TRP A 204 18.61 -9.71 4.00
C TRP A 204 18.94 -11.10 3.44
N LEU A 205 19.05 -12.14 4.28
CA LEU A 205 19.55 -13.45 3.88
C LEU A 205 18.46 -14.40 3.39
N VAL A 206 17.28 -14.39 4.02
CA VAL A 206 16.21 -15.36 3.75
C VAL A 206 15.10 -14.66 2.99
N PRO A 207 15.04 -14.79 1.65
CA PRO A 207 13.96 -14.19 0.85
C PRO A 207 12.61 -14.81 1.22
N HIS A 208 11.56 -14.02 1.06
CA HIS A 208 10.23 -14.56 0.89
C HIS A 208 10.11 -15.18 -0.51
N PHE A 209 9.79 -16.47 -0.57
CA PHE A 209 9.83 -17.25 -1.82
C PHE A 209 8.56 -17.18 -2.67
N GLU A 210 7.47 -16.55 -2.21
CA GLU A 210 6.39 -16.19 -3.13
C GLU A 210 6.88 -15.04 -4.02
N LYS A 211 7.10 -15.36 -5.31
CA LYS A 211 7.28 -14.40 -6.40
C LYS A 211 5.92 -13.96 -6.93
#